data_AF-A0A967JR75-F1
#
_entry.id   AF-A0A967JR75-F1
#
_cell.length_a   1.000
_cell.length_b   1.000
_cell.length_c   1.000
_cell.angle_alpha   90.00
_cell.angle_beta   90.00
_cell.angle_gamma   90.00
#
_symmetry.space_group_name_H-M   'P 1'
#
loop_
_entity.id
_entity.type
_entity.pdbx_description
1 polymer ?
#
loop_
_entity_poly.entity_id
_entity_poly.type
_entity_poly.pdbx_seq_one_letter_code
_entity_poly.pdbx_strand_id
1 'polypeptide(L)' 'ELLLAQVPREAVLVGLDAGGRTFSSEAFARRLGDWRDGGVRDVAFAIGGADGLA' A
#
# COMPACT_ATOMS: atom_id res chain seq x y z
N GLU A 1 -4.71 -7.42 12.65
CA GLU A 1 -3.43 -7.75 13.35
C GLU A 1 -2.45 -8.64 12.55
N LEU A 2 -2.85 -9.82 12.04
CA LEU A 2 -1.91 -10.74 11.38
C LEU A 2 -1.19 -10.13 10.17
N LEU A 3 -1.90 -9.34 9.35
CA LEU A 3 -1.30 -8.65 8.21
C LEU A 3 -0.26 -7.61 8.66
N LEU A 4 -0.57 -6.81 9.68
CA LEU A 4 0.35 -5.80 10.22
C LEU A 4 1.64 -6.41 10.77
N ALA A 5 1.56 -7.60 11.36
CA ALA A 5 2.74 -8.31 11.84
C ALA A 5 3.73 -8.72 10.73
N GLN A 6 3.29 -8.75 9.46
CA GLN A 6 4.15 -9.05 8.31
C GLN A 6 4.70 -7.80 7.62
N VAL A 7 4.27 -6.60 8.02
CA VAL A 7 4.68 -5.35 7.39
C VAL A 7 6.06 -4.94 7.92
N PRO A 8 7.05 -4.68 7.04
CA PRO A 8 8.33 -4.13 7.48
C PRO A 8 8.12 -2.81 8.24
N ARG A 9 8.88 -2.60 9.31
CA ARG A 9 8.65 -1.51 10.29
C ARG A 9 8.61 -0.10 9.66
N GLU A 10 9.33 0.11 8.56
CA GLU A 10 9.43 1.41 7.87
C GLU A 10 8.78 1.39 6.48
N ALA A 11 8.04 0.33 6.15
CA ALA A 11 7.35 0.27 4.87
C ALA A 11 6.14 1.21 4.85
N VAL A 12 5.90 1.81 3.69
CA VAL A 12 4.59 2.40 3.42
C VAL A 12 3.59 1.26 3.27
N LEU A 13 2.60 1.22 4.15
CA LEU A 13 1.49 0.27 4.08
C LEU A 13 0.35 0.84 3.23
N VAL A 14 -0.04 0.13 2.18
CA VAL A 14 -1.16 0.47 1.30
C VAL A 14 -2.24 -0.59 1.45
N GLY A 15 -3.39 -0.20 2.00
CA GLY A 15 -4.59 -1.05 2.00
C GLY A 15 -5.30 -0.99 0.65
N LEU A 16 -5.60 -2.14 0.07
CA LEU A 16 -6.45 -2.26 -1.12
C LEU A 16 -7.90 -2.46 -0.69
N ASP A 17 -8.75 -1.51 -1.05
CA ASP A 17 -10.16 -1.48 -0.68
C ASP A 17 -11.03 -1.02 -1.86
N ALA A 18 -12.24 -1.56 -1.98
CA ALA A 18 -13.16 -1.24 -3.06
C ALA A 18 -13.65 0.22 -3.03
N GLY A 19 -13.73 0.82 -1.84
CA GLY A 19 -14.02 2.25 -1.64
C GLY A 19 -12.77 3.14 -1.72
N GLY A 20 -11.62 2.56 -2.10
CA GLY A 20 -10.35 3.26 -2.20
C GLY A 20 -10.28 4.26 -3.35
N ARG A 21 -9.13 4.92 -3.44
CA ARG A 21 -8.83 5.85 -4.54
C ARG A 21 -8.41 5.05 -5.78
N THR A 22 -9.15 5.22 -6.88
CA THR A 22 -8.75 4.69 -8.18
C THR A 22 -7.64 5.53 -8.80
N PHE A 23 -6.61 4.87 -9.31
CA PHE A 23 -5.52 5.49 -10.06
C PHE A 23 -5.53 4.97 -11.51
N SER A 24 -5.14 5.82 -12.47
CA SER A 24 -4.62 5.29 -13.73
C SER A 24 -3.26 4.63 -13.49
N SER A 25 -2.80 3.80 -14.42
CA SER A 25 -1.48 3.16 -14.31
C SER A 25 -0.35 4.18 -14.18
N GLU A 26 -0.39 5.29 -14.93
CA GLU A 26 0.61 6.36 -14.87
C GLU A 26 0.55 7.15 -13.57
N ALA A 27 -0.65 7.34 -13.00
CA ALA A 27 -0.81 8.00 -11.71
C ALA A 27 -0.28 7.12 -10.56
N PHE A 28 -0.55 5.81 -10.62
CA PHE A 28 -0.02 4.85 -9.67
C PHE A 28 1.51 4.74 -9.75
N ALA A 29 2.06 4.65 -10.97
CA ALA A 29 3.50 4.62 -11.20
C ALA A 29 4.21 5.88 -10.68
N ARG A 30 3.62 7.06 -10.90
CA ARG A 30 4.13 8.32 -10.31
C ARG A 30 4.11 8.27 -8.79
N ARG A 31 3.02 7.80 -8.17
CA ARG A 31 2.93 7.69 -6.71
C ARG A 31 4.03 6.79 -6.13
N LEU A 32 4.33 5.66 -6.79
CA LEU A 32 5.44 4.79 -6.43
C LEU A 32 6.80 5.49 -6.59
N GLY A 33 6.97 6.25 -7.67
CA GLY A 33 8.15 7.08 -7.91
C GLY A 33 8.36 8.11 -6.80
N ASP A 34 7.33 8.85 -6.43
CA ASP A 34 7.39 9.86 -5.37
C ASP A 34 7.85 9.26 -4.03
N TRP A 35 7.36 8.06 -3.70
CA TRP A 35 7.79 7.35 -2.49
C TRP A 35 9.26 6.95 -2.56
N ARG A 36 9.67 6.32 -3.65
CA ARG A 36 11.06 5.92 -3.87
C ARG A 36 12.00 7.12 -3.78
N ASP A 37 11.66 8.19 -4.47
CA ASP A 37 12.48 9.40 -4.56
C ASP A 37 12.47 10.17 -3.21
N GLY A 38 11.42 10.00 -2.40
CA GLY A 38 11.33 10.45 -1.02
C GLY A 38 12.03 9.55 0.02
N GLY A 39 12.77 8.52 -0.43
CA GLY A 39 13.56 7.64 0.45
C GLY A 39 12.77 6.46 1.05
N VAL A 40 11.55 6.21 0.61
CA VAL A 40 10.81 5.01 0.98
C VAL A 40 11.45 3.80 0.31
N ARG A 41 12.01 2.91 1.12
CA ARG A 41 12.65 1.69 0.65
C ARG A 41 11.65 0.58 0.34
N ASP A 42 10.66 0.40 1.20
CA ASP A 42 9.73 -0.72 1.15
C ASP A 42 8.28 -0.23 1.06
N VAL A 43 7.47 -0.89 0.23
CA VAL A 43 6.01 -0.66 0.14
C VAL A 43 5.32 -2.01 0.28
N ALA A 44 4.36 -2.10 1.20
CA ALA A 44 3.57 -3.30 1.44
C ALA A 44 2.12 -3.07 1.02
N PHE A 45 1.60 -3.90 0.11
CA PHE A 45 0.19 -3.88 -0.28
C PHE A 45 -0.58 -4.94 0.51
N ALA A 46 -1.58 -4.51 1.27
CA ALA A 46 -2.43 -5.38 2.07
C ALA A 46 -3.78 -5.60 1.39
N ILE A 47 -4.15 -6.87 1.25
CA ILE A 47 -5.46 -7.31 0.77
C ILE A 47 -6.19 -7.93 1.96
N GLY A 48 -7.38 -7.40 2.26
CA GLY A 48 -8.21 -7.87 3.36
C GLY A 48 -8.83 -9.25 3.12
N GLY A 49 -9.49 -9.77 4.16
CA GLY A 49 -10.32 -10.97 4.05
C GLY A 49 -11.66 -10.67 3.39
N ALA A 50 -12.59 -11.62 3.46
CA ALA A 50 -13.94 -11.46 2.90
C ALA A 50 -14.69 -10.24 3.48
N ASP A 51 -14.44 -9.91 4.74
CA ASP A 51 -15.04 -8.77 5.44
C ASP A 51 -14.25 -7.45 5.27
N GLY A 52 -13.16 -7.47 4.50
CA GLY A 52 -12.28 -6.32 4.28
C GLY A 52 -11.04 -6.30 5.18
N LEU A 53 -10.42 -5.12 5.30
CA LEU A 53 -9.27 -4.88 6.18
C LEU A 53 -9.78 -4.51 7.59
N ALA A 54 -9.24 -5.18 8.61
CA ALA A 54 -9.58 -5.01 10.02
C ALA A 54 -8.34 -4.75 10.89
#